data_AF-A0AAF6B1P7-F1
#
_entry.id   AF-A0AAF6B1P7-F1
#
_cell.length_a   1.000
_cell.length_b   1.000
_cell.length_c   1.000
_cell.angle_alpha   90.00
_cell.angle_beta   90.00
_cell.angle_gamma   90.00
#
_symmetry.space_group_name_H-M   'P 1'
#
loop_
_entity.id
_entity.type
_entity.pdbx_description
1 polymer ?
#
loop_
_entity_poly.entity_id
_entity_poly.type
_entity_poly.pdbx_seq_one_letter_code
_entity_poly.pdbx_strand_id
1 'polypeptide(L)'
;MANKDGKKGKQDDATMYRNLCIQKDMEVIVMEDKCRKLETRSMHVEEMIETLAKKTEEKIENLEKIVAYLNSEEAKKDEKIAKLEALVAKLETDMKETIERLNKELEDEKGRHEFQYNSLKLQLESANVKLREMHDFSLRKAAMEAELISLKEQLAKEQRDHAEAISDVERNAVQERERLKKEIERRVEETKKEMTRLMEEQLHQKTKRTITENEQLRKEVTYHTRQTDMMLQKNEKLTNENLDLHRSLILAKEMEDDLSFRNHMYQKTTRILVFKLREKEEEMRAAALAVRDEADTVREEEELKALLSVSAEPPKAASEESSASAKTGDEAMRFLYACLEDLELERLIDAKKEVDRSHATRSDSKDERFALSTAHPPASRPVSPPAPIEGVQRLDTLSVQQRQELLKKLIRAAASFRTVTDSMVEDALDYSKFSQAHPPKTVGKSNIRVDDILGMPVEALRLDGPARAYQWKKPTTAAVQADLTPHAIRTRSPTLF
;
A
#
# COMPACT_ATOMS: atom_id res chain seq x y z
N MET A 1 185.67 146.62 -7.29
CA MET A 1 186.32 147.62 -6.42
C MET A 1 186.45 146.97 -5.05
N ALA A 2 187.64 146.49 -4.64
CA ALA A 2 188.69 147.23 -3.91
C ALA A 2 188.17 147.70 -2.53
N ASN A 3 188.80 147.52 -1.37
CA ASN A 3 190.15 147.11 -0.99
C ASN A 3 190.23 146.91 0.55
N LYS A 4 191.26 146.17 1.01
CA LYS A 4 192.03 146.30 2.28
C LYS A 4 191.50 145.80 3.65
N ASP A 5 192.07 144.66 4.03
CA ASP A 5 193.06 144.45 5.11
C ASP A 5 192.77 144.90 6.56
N GLY A 6 192.81 143.91 7.47
CA GLY A 6 193.90 143.92 8.47
C GLY A 6 193.59 143.49 9.92
N LYS A 7 194.09 142.29 10.27
CA LYS A 7 194.57 141.80 11.60
C LYS A 7 193.55 141.60 12.74
N LYS A 8 193.67 140.60 13.62
CA LYS A 8 194.27 139.24 13.72
C LYS A 8 194.05 138.83 15.18
N GLY A 9 193.46 137.66 15.47
CA GLY A 9 193.55 137.06 16.82
C GLY A 9 192.36 136.18 17.27
N LYS A 10 192.41 134.90 16.87
CA LYS A 10 192.06 133.63 17.57
C LYS A 10 191.07 133.66 18.76
N GLN A 11 190.16 132.70 18.99
CA GLN A 11 189.54 131.57 18.27
C GLN A 11 188.52 130.96 19.27
N ASP A 12 187.54 130.22 18.77
CA ASP A 12 187.01 128.94 19.32
C ASP A 12 185.46 128.86 19.27
N ASP A 13 184.99 128.25 18.17
CA ASP A 13 184.05 127.12 18.04
C ASP A 13 182.66 127.16 18.73
N ALA A 14 182.45 127.91 19.80
CA ALA A 14 181.20 127.89 20.57
C ALA A 14 179.97 128.43 19.79
N THR A 15 180.17 129.29 18.79
CA THR A 15 179.09 129.92 18.03
C THR A 15 178.57 129.08 16.87
N MET A 16 179.38 128.20 16.29
CA MET A 16 178.95 127.31 15.20
C MET A 16 178.12 126.13 15.75
N TYR A 17 178.55 125.55 16.86
CA TYR A 17 177.78 124.51 17.56
C TYR A 17 176.43 125.02 18.08
N ARG A 18 176.34 126.29 18.50
CA ARG A 18 175.05 126.90 18.88
C ARG A 18 174.05 126.94 17.73
N ASN A 19 174.46 127.37 16.54
CA ASN A 19 173.53 127.45 15.40
C ASN A 19 173.11 126.07 14.89
N LEU A 20 174.00 125.06 14.94
CA LEU A 20 173.65 123.69 14.58
C LEU A 20 172.75 123.03 15.64
N CYS A 21 172.98 123.30 16.94
CA CYS A 21 172.09 122.90 18.02
C CYS A 21 170.71 123.54 17.85
N ILE A 22 170.62 124.84 17.56
CA ILE A 22 169.33 125.51 17.31
C ILE A 22 168.61 124.90 16.11
N GLN A 23 169.32 124.57 15.02
CA GLN A 23 168.71 123.93 13.84
C GLN A 23 168.21 122.52 14.16
N LYS A 24 169.00 121.72 14.90
CA LYS A 24 168.60 120.38 15.33
C LYS A 24 167.47 120.42 16.35
N ASP A 25 167.45 121.40 17.24
CA ASP A 25 166.35 121.63 18.18
C ASP A 25 165.07 122.06 17.45
N MET A 26 165.17 122.89 16.40
CA MET A 26 164.04 123.22 15.53
C MET A 26 163.52 121.99 14.77
N GLU A 27 164.42 121.13 14.28
CA GLU A 27 164.08 119.89 13.58
C GLU A 27 163.44 118.87 14.55
N VAL A 28 163.94 118.78 15.79
CA VAL A 28 163.34 118.02 16.89
C VAL A 28 161.96 118.56 17.22
N ILE A 29 161.78 119.89 17.35
CA ILE A 29 160.46 120.50 17.59
C ILE A 29 159.50 120.18 16.45
N VAL A 30 159.90 120.28 15.18
CA VAL A 30 159.03 119.94 14.04
C VAL A 30 158.68 118.46 14.03
N MET A 31 159.63 117.59 14.36
CA MET A 31 159.39 116.14 14.44
C MET A 31 158.54 115.77 15.66
N GLU A 32 158.72 116.41 16.80
CA GLU A 32 157.86 116.28 17.98
C GLU A 32 156.44 116.77 17.68
N ASP A 33 156.29 117.89 16.97
CA ASP A 33 155.00 118.43 16.57
C ASP A 33 154.31 117.53 15.55
N LYS A 34 155.09 116.85 14.69
CA LYS A 34 154.60 115.82 13.77
C LYS A 34 154.25 114.52 14.51
N CYS A 35 155.03 114.11 15.51
CA CYS A 35 154.71 112.99 16.39
C CYS A 35 153.42 113.28 17.17
N ARG A 36 153.25 114.47 17.75
CA ARG A 36 152.00 114.87 18.40
C ARG A 36 150.82 114.88 17.43
N LYS A 37 151.01 115.33 16.18
CA LYS A 37 149.95 115.27 15.15
C LYS A 37 149.61 113.84 14.74
N LEU A 38 150.59 112.94 14.72
CA LEU A 38 150.37 111.52 14.44
C LEU A 38 149.75 110.80 15.63
N GLU A 39 150.15 111.14 16.86
CA GLU A 39 149.57 110.62 18.11
C GLU A 39 148.12 111.07 18.26
N THR A 40 147.83 112.36 18.08
CA THR A 40 146.44 112.86 18.08
C THR A 40 145.60 112.24 16.98
N ARG A 41 146.16 112.01 15.79
CA ARG A 41 145.49 111.28 14.72
C ARG A 41 145.31 109.80 15.05
N SER A 42 146.28 109.15 15.69
CA SER A 42 146.19 107.74 16.15
C SER A 42 145.12 107.61 17.21
N MET A 43 145.12 108.48 18.21
CA MET A 43 144.07 108.57 19.23
C MET A 43 142.70 108.77 18.60
N HIS A 44 142.57 109.67 17.63
CA HIS A 44 141.30 109.87 16.94
C HIS A 44 140.86 108.65 16.12
N VAL A 45 141.79 107.95 15.47
CA VAL A 45 141.49 106.71 14.74
C VAL A 45 141.11 105.58 15.70
N GLU A 46 141.79 105.47 16.85
CA GLU A 46 141.47 104.52 17.91
C GLU A 46 140.09 104.80 18.50
N GLU A 47 139.78 106.05 18.81
CA GLU A 47 138.43 106.49 19.22
C GLU A 47 137.38 106.16 18.14
N MET A 48 137.72 106.36 16.86
CA MET A 48 136.81 106.05 15.75
C MET A 48 136.61 104.54 15.59
N ILE A 49 137.65 103.72 15.77
CA ILE A 49 137.56 102.26 15.76
C ILE A 49 136.74 101.78 16.96
N GLU A 50 136.96 102.33 18.15
CA GLU A 50 136.22 101.96 19.35
C GLU A 50 134.74 102.35 19.23
N THR A 51 134.44 103.54 18.71
CA THR A 51 133.05 103.95 18.44
C THR A 51 132.39 103.13 17.34
N LEU A 52 133.13 102.71 16.30
CA LEU A 52 132.61 101.79 15.28
C LEU A 52 132.37 100.39 15.85
N ALA A 53 133.29 99.87 16.67
CA ALA A 53 133.16 98.57 17.33
C ALA A 53 131.93 98.55 18.24
N LYS A 54 131.76 99.57 19.08
CA LYS A 54 130.55 99.77 19.91
C LYS A 54 129.29 99.82 19.05
N LYS A 55 129.29 100.59 17.95
CA LYS A 55 128.15 100.63 17.02
C LYS A 55 127.86 99.30 16.33
N THR A 56 128.88 98.51 16.01
CA THR A 56 128.68 97.17 15.43
C THR A 56 128.13 96.19 16.45
N GLU A 57 128.60 96.27 17.70
CA GLU A 57 128.12 95.44 18.81
C GLU A 57 126.67 95.77 19.15
N GLU A 58 126.32 97.06 19.27
CA GLU A 58 124.92 97.51 19.42
C GLU A 58 124.02 97.02 18.27
N LYS A 59 124.53 97.02 17.03
CA LYS A 59 123.79 96.48 15.88
C LYS A 59 123.62 94.96 15.97
N ILE A 60 124.64 94.23 16.39
CA ILE A 60 124.57 92.78 16.60
C ILE A 60 123.55 92.47 17.69
N GLU A 61 123.62 93.14 18.84
CA GLU A 61 122.63 92.96 19.91
C GLU A 61 121.21 93.28 19.45
N ASN A 62 121.02 94.35 18.67
CA ASN A 62 119.72 94.70 18.13
C ASN A 62 119.21 93.66 17.13
N LEU A 63 120.07 93.12 16.28
CA LEU A 63 119.73 92.03 15.36
C LEU A 63 119.41 90.74 16.12
N GLU A 64 120.18 90.39 17.16
CA GLU A 64 119.91 89.25 18.02
C GLU A 64 118.56 89.38 18.73
N LYS A 65 118.23 90.57 19.25
CA LYS A 65 116.90 90.85 19.84
C LYS A 65 115.78 90.69 18.81
N ILE A 66 115.98 91.15 17.58
CA ILE A 66 115.02 90.99 16.48
C ILE A 66 114.85 89.51 16.11
N VAL A 67 115.95 88.77 15.96
CA VAL A 67 115.92 87.32 15.65
C VAL A 67 115.25 86.54 16.77
N ALA A 68 115.57 86.83 18.03
CA ALA A 68 114.91 86.21 19.18
C ALA A 68 113.40 86.50 19.21
N TYR A 69 113.00 87.75 18.91
CA TYR A 69 111.59 88.11 18.78
C TYR A 69 110.91 87.35 17.63
N LEU A 70 111.50 87.33 16.44
CA LEU A 70 110.95 86.64 15.27
C LEU A 70 110.82 85.13 15.53
N ASN A 71 111.83 84.48 16.10
CA ASN A 71 111.77 83.06 16.47
C ASN A 71 110.70 82.81 17.54
N SER A 72 110.55 83.71 18.52
CA SER A 72 109.48 83.59 19.53
C SER A 72 108.09 83.75 18.92
N GLU A 73 107.95 84.59 17.89
CA GLU A 73 106.69 84.82 17.18
C GLU A 73 106.39 83.70 16.18
N GLU A 74 107.41 83.15 15.53
CA GLU A 74 107.34 81.94 14.70
C GLU A 74 106.88 80.75 15.54
N ALA A 75 107.49 80.51 16.69
CA ALA A 75 107.08 79.46 17.63
C ALA A 75 105.61 79.60 18.08
N LYS A 76 105.13 80.82 18.34
CA LYS A 76 103.71 81.07 18.67
C LYS A 76 102.78 80.78 17.50
N LYS A 77 103.20 81.11 16.26
CA LYS A 77 102.43 80.82 15.05
C LYS A 77 102.38 79.32 14.78
N ASP A 78 103.50 78.61 14.94
CA ASP A 78 103.55 77.16 14.82
C ASP A 78 102.69 76.48 15.87
N GLU A 79 102.71 76.95 17.12
CA GLU A 79 101.81 76.46 18.18
C GLU A 79 100.33 76.69 17.80
N LYS A 80 100.02 77.84 17.19
CA LYS A 80 98.67 78.15 16.70
C LYS A 80 98.28 77.28 15.51
N ILE A 81 99.19 77.03 14.57
CA ILE A 81 98.98 76.13 13.42
C ILE A 81 98.71 74.72 13.94
N ALA A 82 99.54 74.18 14.83
CA ALA A 82 99.35 72.87 15.43
C ALA A 82 98.00 72.75 16.17
N LYS A 83 97.58 73.80 16.89
CA LYS A 83 96.25 73.86 17.54
C LYS A 83 95.11 73.84 16.54
N LEU A 84 95.23 74.59 15.43
CA LEU A 84 94.21 74.63 14.39
C LEU A 84 94.14 73.31 13.60
N GLU A 85 95.28 72.70 13.28
CA GLU A 85 95.36 71.38 12.64
C GLU A 85 94.74 70.29 13.52
N ALA A 86 95.05 70.29 14.82
CA ALA A 86 94.43 69.36 15.78
C ALA A 86 92.91 69.58 15.88
N LEU A 87 92.45 70.83 15.83
CA LEU A 87 91.01 71.15 15.82
C LEU A 87 90.35 70.66 14.52
N VAL A 88 90.98 70.88 13.36
CA VAL A 88 90.47 70.39 12.06
C VAL A 88 90.38 68.87 12.07
N ALA A 89 91.43 68.17 12.49
CA ALA A 89 91.43 66.71 12.58
C ALA A 89 90.32 66.20 13.50
N LYS A 90 90.11 66.84 14.65
CA LYS A 90 89.01 66.50 15.57
C LYS A 90 87.62 66.75 14.95
N LEU A 91 87.43 67.88 14.28
CA LEU A 91 86.16 68.17 13.59
C LEU A 91 85.90 67.16 12.46
N GLU A 92 86.93 66.73 11.74
CA GLU A 92 86.79 65.70 10.71
C GLU A 92 86.41 64.33 11.28
N THR A 93 86.99 63.94 12.43
CA THR A 93 86.61 62.68 13.11
C THR A 93 85.18 62.76 13.63
N ASP A 94 84.81 63.86 14.32
CA ASP A 94 83.47 64.05 14.86
C ASP A 94 82.42 64.07 13.71
N MET A 95 82.76 64.68 12.56
CA MET A 95 81.90 64.68 11.38
C MET A 95 81.75 63.28 10.78
N LYS A 96 82.83 62.50 10.67
CA LYS A 96 82.75 61.12 10.17
C LYS A 96 81.91 60.24 11.09
N GLU A 97 82.12 60.32 12.41
CA GLU A 97 81.36 59.55 13.41
C GLU A 97 79.88 59.92 13.40
N THR A 98 79.55 61.21 13.29
CA THR A 98 78.14 61.65 13.20
C THR A 98 77.47 61.19 11.91
N ILE A 99 78.16 61.25 10.77
CA ILE A 99 77.65 60.73 9.49
C ILE A 99 77.44 59.21 9.57
N GLU A 100 78.39 58.45 10.10
CA GLU A 100 78.25 57.00 10.26
C GLU A 100 77.10 56.62 11.20
N ARG A 101 76.93 57.35 12.31
CA ARG A 101 75.81 57.14 13.23
C ARG A 101 74.47 57.44 12.55
N LEU A 102 74.35 58.58 11.87
CA LEU A 102 73.11 58.95 11.17
C LEU A 102 72.78 57.97 10.04
N ASN A 103 73.78 57.48 9.32
CA ASN A 103 73.58 56.46 8.29
C ASN A 103 73.10 55.13 8.88
N LYS A 104 73.64 54.70 10.03
CA LYS A 104 73.15 53.51 10.75
C LYS A 104 71.71 53.69 11.22
N GLU A 105 71.38 54.83 11.83
CA GLU A 105 70.02 55.14 12.26
C GLU A 105 69.03 55.16 11.08
N LEU A 106 69.44 55.75 9.95
CA LEU A 106 68.64 55.77 8.73
C LEU A 106 68.39 54.36 8.18
N GLU A 107 69.41 53.49 8.20
CA GLU A 107 69.28 52.11 7.72
C GLU A 107 68.41 51.26 8.65
N ASP A 108 68.54 51.45 9.97
CA ASP A 108 67.68 50.80 10.96
C ASP A 108 66.21 51.22 10.79
N GLU A 109 65.93 52.52 10.59
CA GLU A 109 64.57 53.01 10.34
C GLU A 109 64.02 52.51 9.01
N LYS A 110 64.81 52.47 7.94
CA LYS A 110 64.40 51.84 6.68
C LYS A 110 64.06 50.37 6.88
N GLY A 111 64.91 49.62 7.57
CA GLY A 111 64.66 48.20 7.88
C GLY A 111 63.38 48.00 8.70
N ARG A 112 63.11 48.86 9.69
CA ARG A 112 61.85 48.84 10.46
C ARG A 112 60.65 49.12 9.58
N HIS A 113 60.72 50.13 8.73
CA HIS A 113 59.63 50.49 7.81
C HIS A 113 59.38 49.42 6.76
N GLU A 114 60.42 48.82 6.19
CA GLU A 114 60.28 47.70 5.25
C GLU A 114 59.66 46.47 5.92
N PHE A 115 60.07 46.15 7.14
CA PHE A 115 59.46 45.07 7.91
C PHE A 115 57.98 45.34 8.20
N GLN A 116 57.63 46.55 8.63
CA GLN A 116 56.25 46.95 8.87
C GLN A 116 55.42 46.89 7.58
N TYR A 117 55.95 47.42 6.47
CA TYR A 117 55.30 47.39 5.17
C TYR A 117 55.02 45.96 4.71
N ASN A 118 56.03 45.08 4.78
CA ASN A 118 55.87 43.67 4.39
C ASN A 118 54.88 42.92 5.31
N SER A 119 54.91 43.21 6.61
CA SER A 119 53.95 42.66 7.57
C SER A 119 52.51 43.09 7.27
N LEU A 120 52.28 44.39 7.05
CA LEU A 120 50.97 44.92 6.68
C LEU A 120 50.51 44.39 5.32
N LYS A 121 51.42 44.29 4.35
CA LYS A 121 51.13 43.72 3.02
C LYS A 121 50.67 42.26 3.14
N LEU A 122 51.35 41.45 3.94
CA LEU A 122 50.96 40.06 4.18
C LEU A 122 49.60 39.96 4.88
N GLN A 123 49.32 40.84 5.86
CA GLN A 123 48.01 40.91 6.51
C GLN A 123 46.90 41.28 5.53
N LEU A 124 47.16 42.25 4.64
CA LEU A 124 46.23 42.66 3.58
C LEU A 124 45.95 41.52 2.60
N GLU A 125 46.99 40.81 2.16
CA GLU A 125 46.86 39.64 1.28
C GLU A 125 46.05 38.53 1.96
N SER A 126 46.31 38.25 3.24
CA SER A 126 45.54 37.29 4.04
C SER A 126 44.06 37.70 4.18
N ALA A 127 43.78 38.97 4.46
CA ALA A 127 42.42 39.49 4.52
C ALA A 127 41.71 39.37 3.16
N ASN A 128 42.41 39.65 2.05
CA ASN A 128 41.87 39.50 0.71
C ASN A 128 41.58 38.04 0.31
N VAL A 129 42.39 37.08 0.79
CA VAL A 129 42.08 35.64 0.61
C VAL A 129 40.80 35.29 1.37
N LYS A 130 40.69 35.67 2.65
CA LYS A 130 39.48 35.42 3.45
C LYS A 130 38.23 36.06 2.86
N LEU A 131 38.36 37.27 2.30
CA LEU A 131 37.25 37.96 1.64
C LEU A 131 36.78 37.20 0.39
N ARG A 132 37.71 36.66 -0.41
CA ARG A 132 37.37 35.79 -1.55
C ARG A 132 36.69 34.50 -1.10
N GLU A 133 37.20 33.84 -0.07
CA GLU A 133 36.58 32.62 0.49
C GLU A 133 35.15 32.89 1.01
N MET A 134 34.92 34.04 1.66
CA MET A 134 33.58 34.45 2.10
C MET A 134 32.65 34.75 0.92
N HIS A 135 33.17 35.35 -0.15
CA HIS A 135 32.38 35.57 -1.37
C HIS A 135 31.97 34.25 -2.04
N ASP A 136 32.91 33.32 -2.20
CA ASP A 136 32.65 31.98 -2.75
C ASP A 136 31.65 31.21 -1.87
N PHE A 137 31.80 31.30 -0.54
CA PHE A 137 30.84 30.72 0.39
C PHE A 137 29.44 31.32 0.22
N SER A 138 29.34 32.64 0.07
CA SER A 138 28.06 33.32 -0.17
C SER A 138 27.41 32.88 -1.48
N LEU A 139 28.19 32.72 -2.55
CA LEU A 139 27.69 32.23 -3.84
C LEU A 139 27.20 30.78 -3.75
N ARG A 140 27.97 29.89 -3.12
CA ARG A 140 27.55 28.50 -2.89
C ARG A 140 26.31 28.41 -2.02
N LYS A 141 26.23 29.22 -0.96
CA LYS A 141 25.04 29.31 -0.10
C LYS A 141 23.81 29.74 -0.90
N ALA A 142 23.92 30.78 -1.72
CA ALA A 142 22.82 31.24 -2.57
C ALA A 142 22.38 30.17 -3.58
N ALA A 143 23.32 29.43 -4.18
CA ALA A 143 23.00 28.31 -5.08
C ALA A 143 22.24 27.18 -4.35
N MET A 144 22.72 26.76 -3.18
CA MET A 144 22.04 25.75 -2.36
C MET A 144 20.66 26.21 -1.88
N GLU A 145 20.50 27.48 -1.51
CA GLU A 145 19.19 28.06 -1.14
C GLU A 145 18.22 28.07 -2.32
N ALA A 146 18.68 28.39 -3.54
CA ALA A 146 17.87 28.32 -4.76
C ALA A 146 17.45 26.87 -5.09
N GLU A 147 18.35 25.91 -4.96
CA GLU A 147 18.03 24.48 -5.12
C GLU A 147 16.99 24.02 -4.09
N LEU A 148 17.17 24.39 -2.81
CA LEU A 148 16.20 24.07 -1.76
C LEU A 148 14.82 24.67 -2.03
N ILE A 149 14.74 25.88 -2.57
CA ILE A 149 13.46 26.49 -2.97
C ILE A 149 12.82 25.70 -4.12
N SER A 150 13.60 25.39 -5.16
CA SER A 150 13.13 24.59 -6.31
C SER A 150 12.61 23.21 -5.89
N LEU A 151 13.35 22.48 -5.03
CA LEU A 151 12.90 21.19 -4.50
C LEU A 151 11.63 21.31 -3.66
N LYS A 152 11.48 22.36 -2.84
CA LYS A 152 10.26 22.60 -2.07
C LYS A 152 9.06 22.89 -2.98
N GLU A 153 9.26 23.65 -4.04
CA GLU A 153 8.21 23.92 -5.04
C GLU A 153 7.80 22.65 -5.79
N GLN A 154 8.77 21.81 -6.18
CA GLN A 154 8.50 20.50 -6.80
C GLN A 154 7.72 19.59 -5.85
N LEU A 155 8.15 19.45 -4.60
CA LEU A 155 7.45 18.64 -3.60
C LEU A 155 6.01 19.15 -3.38
N ALA A 156 5.82 20.47 -3.28
CA ALA A 156 4.49 21.05 -3.13
C ALA A 156 3.62 20.84 -4.38
N LYS A 157 4.21 20.82 -5.58
CA LYS A 157 3.49 20.50 -6.82
C LYS A 157 3.06 19.04 -6.83
N GLU A 158 3.98 18.10 -6.56
CA GLU A 158 3.67 16.67 -6.49
C GLU A 158 2.60 16.38 -5.44
N GLN A 159 2.65 17.02 -4.27
CA GLN A 159 1.59 16.87 -3.25
C GLN A 159 0.22 17.35 -3.74
N ARG A 160 0.16 18.45 -4.51
CA ARG A 160 -1.10 18.92 -5.10
C ARG A 160 -1.60 17.96 -6.18
N ASP A 161 -0.72 17.55 -7.09
CA ASP A 161 -1.05 16.62 -8.18
C ASP A 161 -1.53 15.26 -7.61
N HIS A 162 -0.89 14.75 -6.55
CA HIS A 162 -1.33 13.55 -5.85
C HIS A 162 -2.67 13.74 -5.14
N ALA A 163 -2.91 14.88 -4.49
CA ALA A 163 -4.19 15.17 -3.86
C ALA A 163 -5.34 15.27 -4.89
N GLU A 164 -5.09 15.88 -6.04
CA GLU A 164 -6.03 15.94 -7.16
C GLU A 164 -6.31 14.54 -7.72
N ALA A 165 -5.27 13.74 -7.96
CA ALA A 165 -5.42 12.35 -8.41
C ALA A 165 -6.22 11.48 -7.43
N ILE A 166 -6.01 11.64 -6.12
CA ILE A 166 -6.81 10.95 -5.10
C ILE A 166 -8.27 11.40 -5.16
N SER A 167 -8.52 12.71 -5.25
CA SER A 167 -9.88 13.25 -5.37
C SER A 167 -10.61 12.73 -6.62
N ASP A 168 -9.90 12.60 -7.75
CA ASP A 168 -10.47 12.04 -8.99
C ASP A 168 -10.78 10.55 -8.87
N VAL A 169 -9.87 9.77 -8.27
CA VAL A 169 -10.10 8.34 -8.00
C VAL A 169 -11.28 8.15 -7.05
N GLU A 170 -11.38 8.95 -5.98
CA GLU A 170 -12.51 8.92 -5.05
C GLU A 170 -13.82 9.28 -5.74
N ARG A 171 -13.83 10.33 -6.57
CA ARG A 171 -15.00 10.73 -7.35
C ARG A 171 -15.44 9.63 -8.31
N ASN A 172 -14.50 8.99 -9.01
CA ASN A 172 -14.80 7.88 -9.92
C ASN A 172 -15.33 6.66 -9.16
N ALA A 173 -14.72 6.30 -8.03
CA ALA A 173 -15.17 5.20 -7.19
C ALA A 173 -16.59 5.42 -6.65
N VAL A 174 -16.93 6.66 -6.26
CA VAL A 174 -18.30 7.01 -5.84
C VAL A 174 -19.29 6.86 -7.00
N GLN A 175 -18.95 7.35 -8.19
CA GLN A 175 -19.80 7.22 -9.38
C GLN A 175 -19.99 5.76 -9.80
N GLU A 176 -18.93 4.95 -9.80
CA GLU A 176 -18.99 3.52 -10.11
C GLU A 176 -19.85 2.77 -9.09
N ARG A 177 -19.71 3.07 -7.80
CA ARG A 177 -20.54 2.47 -6.74
C ARG A 177 -22.02 2.81 -6.94
N GLU A 178 -22.34 4.06 -7.27
CA GLU A 178 -23.72 4.46 -7.58
C GLU A 178 -24.26 3.78 -8.85
N ARG A 179 -23.43 3.66 -9.89
CA ARG A 179 -23.77 2.96 -11.13
C ARG A 179 -24.05 1.48 -10.88
N LEU A 180 -23.19 0.81 -10.11
CA LEU A 180 -23.37 -0.60 -9.73
C LEU A 180 -24.62 -0.80 -8.87
N LYS A 181 -24.88 0.11 -7.92
CA LYS A 181 -26.10 0.08 -7.11
C LYS A 181 -27.36 0.17 -7.98
N LYS A 182 -27.41 1.12 -8.92
CA LYS A 182 -28.53 1.26 -9.88
C LYS A 182 -28.69 0.03 -10.76
N GLU A 183 -27.59 -0.57 -11.22
CA GLU A 183 -27.62 -1.79 -12.04
C GLU A 183 -28.14 -3.00 -11.24
N ILE A 184 -27.76 -3.14 -9.96
CA ILE A 184 -28.29 -4.18 -9.07
C ILE A 184 -29.78 -3.96 -8.81
N GLU A 185 -30.19 -2.73 -8.46
CA GLU A 185 -31.60 -2.37 -8.26
C GLU A 185 -32.44 -2.71 -9.51
N ARG A 186 -31.96 -2.34 -10.71
CA ARG A 186 -32.59 -2.68 -11.98
C ARG A 186 -32.74 -4.19 -12.17
N ARG A 187 -31.69 -4.98 -11.91
CA ARG A 187 -31.76 -6.45 -12.01
C ARG A 187 -32.71 -7.07 -11.00
N VAL A 188 -32.80 -6.51 -9.79
CA VAL A 188 -33.76 -6.95 -8.78
C VAL A 188 -35.19 -6.62 -9.23
N GLU A 189 -35.43 -5.46 -9.81
CA GLU A 189 -36.73 -5.11 -10.39
C GLU A 189 -37.10 -6.00 -11.58
N GLU A 190 -36.16 -6.30 -12.47
CA GLU A 190 -36.35 -7.21 -13.61
C GLU A 190 -36.68 -8.64 -13.15
N THR A 191 -35.92 -9.18 -12.19
CA THR A 191 -36.19 -10.51 -11.63
C THR A 191 -37.51 -10.56 -10.87
N LYS A 192 -37.88 -9.49 -10.14
CA LYS A 192 -39.19 -9.36 -9.50
C LYS A 192 -40.31 -9.37 -10.54
N LYS A 193 -40.19 -8.59 -11.62
CA LYS A 193 -41.17 -8.55 -12.72
C LYS A 193 -41.31 -9.91 -13.40
N GLU A 194 -40.20 -10.61 -13.63
CA GLU A 194 -40.22 -11.94 -14.23
C GLU A 194 -40.86 -12.97 -13.31
N MET A 195 -40.57 -12.93 -12.00
CA MET A 195 -41.20 -13.82 -11.02
C MET A 195 -42.71 -13.57 -10.93
N THR A 196 -43.16 -12.31 -10.93
CA THR A 196 -44.60 -11.99 -10.96
C THR A 196 -45.24 -12.47 -12.25
N ARG A 197 -44.57 -12.32 -13.41
CA ARG A 197 -45.06 -12.81 -14.71
C ARG A 197 -45.23 -14.32 -14.72
N LEU A 198 -44.23 -15.07 -14.24
CA LEU A 198 -44.30 -16.53 -14.11
C LEU A 198 -45.42 -16.97 -13.16
N MET A 199 -45.61 -16.28 -12.03
CA MET A 199 -46.68 -16.56 -11.09
C MET A 199 -48.07 -16.31 -11.72
N GLU A 200 -48.24 -15.21 -12.43
CA GLU A 200 -49.47 -14.91 -13.18
C GLU A 200 -49.74 -15.95 -14.27
N GLU A 201 -48.71 -16.37 -15.01
CA GLU A 201 -48.83 -17.42 -16.02
C GLU A 201 -49.21 -18.78 -15.41
N GLN A 202 -48.58 -19.17 -14.29
CA GLN A 202 -48.95 -20.39 -13.57
C GLN A 202 -50.38 -20.33 -13.02
N LEU A 203 -50.80 -19.17 -12.47
CA LEU A 203 -52.18 -18.96 -12.03
C LEU A 203 -53.14 -19.07 -13.21
N HIS A 204 -52.83 -18.46 -14.35
CA HIS A 204 -53.64 -18.55 -15.56
C HIS A 204 -53.74 -20.01 -16.08
N GLN A 205 -52.62 -20.75 -16.10
CA GLN A 205 -52.59 -22.16 -16.48
C GLN A 205 -53.43 -23.02 -15.53
N LYS A 206 -53.30 -22.81 -14.21
CA LYS A 206 -54.09 -23.51 -13.19
C LYS A 206 -55.58 -23.19 -13.34
N THR A 207 -55.95 -21.93 -13.48
CA THR A 207 -57.34 -21.50 -13.71
C THR A 207 -57.91 -22.11 -14.99
N LYS A 208 -57.16 -22.08 -16.10
CA LYS A 208 -57.56 -22.72 -17.36
C LYS A 208 -57.80 -24.22 -17.17
N ARG A 209 -56.88 -24.91 -16.50
CA ARG A 209 -57.00 -26.35 -16.20
C ARG A 209 -58.24 -26.65 -15.35
N THR A 210 -58.47 -25.88 -14.28
CA THR A 210 -59.66 -26.03 -13.43
C THR A 210 -60.96 -25.76 -14.21
N ILE A 211 -60.98 -24.80 -15.13
CA ILE A 211 -62.14 -24.58 -16.01
C ILE A 211 -62.38 -25.80 -16.89
N THR A 212 -61.35 -26.34 -17.55
CA THR A 212 -61.49 -27.52 -18.41
C THR A 212 -61.90 -28.79 -17.65
N GLU A 213 -61.38 -28.99 -16.43
CA GLU A 213 -61.77 -30.10 -15.55
C GLU A 213 -63.23 -29.94 -15.10
N ASN A 214 -63.65 -28.73 -14.73
CA ASN A 214 -65.06 -28.45 -14.40
C ASN A 214 -66.00 -28.65 -15.59
N GLU A 215 -65.59 -28.27 -16.80
CA GLU A 215 -66.36 -28.54 -18.03
C GLU A 215 -66.46 -30.04 -18.31
N GLN A 216 -65.39 -30.80 -18.09
CA GLN A 216 -65.41 -32.25 -18.20
C GLN A 216 -66.36 -32.88 -17.18
N LEU A 217 -66.25 -32.50 -15.89
CA LEU A 217 -67.14 -32.97 -14.84
C LEU A 217 -68.60 -32.61 -15.14
N ARG A 218 -68.89 -31.41 -15.68
CA ARG A 218 -70.25 -31.05 -16.12
C ARG A 218 -70.76 -31.97 -17.22
N LYS A 219 -69.92 -32.36 -18.18
CA LYS A 219 -70.28 -33.32 -19.24
C LYS A 219 -70.56 -34.70 -18.65
N GLU A 220 -69.74 -35.17 -17.71
CA GLU A 220 -69.92 -36.46 -17.01
C GLU A 220 -71.22 -36.47 -16.18
N VAL A 221 -71.48 -35.41 -15.41
CA VAL A 221 -72.73 -35.24 -14.68
C VAL A 221 -73.92 -35.26 -15.62
N THR A 222 -73.88 -34.49 -16.72
CA THR A 222 -74.98 -34.46 -17.71
C THR A 222 -75.20 -35.83 -18.34
N TYR A 223 -74.13 -36.57 -18.65
CA TYR A 223 -74.19 -37.92 -19.17
C TYR A 223 -74.85 -38.88 -18.17
N HIS A 224 -74.41 -38.87 -16.91
CA HIS A 224 -75.00 -39.69 -15.85
C HIS A 224 -76.45 -39.32 -15.58
N THR A 225 -76.80 -38.02 -15.51
CA THR A 225 -78.19 -37.56 -15.39
C THR A 225 -79.04 -38.14 -16.52
N ARG A 226 -78.60 -38.04 -17.78
CA ARG A 226 -79.34 -38.60 -18.92
C ARG A 226 -79.50 -40.11 -18.84
N GLN A 227 -78.45 -40.83 -18.42
CA GLN A 227 -78.50 -42.28 -18.23
C GLN A 227 -79.48 -42.66 -17.12
N THR A 228 -79.45 -41.95 -15.99
CA THR A 228 -80.40 -42.12 -14.88
C THR A 228 -81.82 -41.84 -15.34
N ASP A 229 -82.07 -40.76 -16.09
CA ASP A 229 -83.38 -40.43 -16.64
C ASP A 229 -83.90 -41.56 -17.56
N MET A 230 -83.05 -42.13 -18.41
CA MET A 230 -83.43 -43.28 -19.25
C MET A 230 -83.80 -44.52 -18.43
N MET A 231 -83.03 -44.82 -17.38
CA MET A 231 -83.33 -45.93 -16.47
C MET A 231 -84.61 -45.69 -15.67
N LEU A 232 -84.86 -44.44 -15.27
CA LEU A 232 -86.06 -44.02 -14.55
C LEU A 232 -87.29 -44.15 -15.44
N GLN A 233 -87.23 -43.67 -16.70
CA GLN A 233 -88.28 -43.89 -17.70
C GLN A 233 -88.55 -45.39 -17.95
N LYS A 234 -87.51 -46.23 -17.98
CA LYS A 234 -87.68 -47.69 -18.11
C LYS A 234 -88.35 -48.29 -16.88
N ASN A 235 -87.99 -47.82 -15.68
CA ASN A 235 -88.62 -48.23 -14.43
C ASN A 235 -90.11 -47.80 -14.40
N GLU A 236 -90.43 -46.59 -14.82
CA GLU A 236 -91.81 -46.12 -14.99
C GLU A 236 -92.61 -46.99 -15.97
N LYS A 237 -92.01 -47.38 -17.11
CA LYS A 237 -92.66 -48.31 -18.05
C LYS A 237 -92.91 -49.68 -17.42
N LEU A 238 -91.90 -50.27 -16.78
CA LEU A 238 -92.03 -51.58 -16.14
C LEU A 238 -93.02 -51.56 -14.98
N THR A 239 -93.07 -50.47 -14.20
CA THR A 239 -94.05 -50.32 -13.12
C THR A 239 -95.46 -50.18 -13.68
N ASN A 240 -95.67 -49.43 -14.77
CA ASN A 240 -96.96 -49.37 -15.46
C ASN A 240 -97.36 -50.74 -16.05
N GLU A 241 -96.45 -51.45 -16.72
CA GLU A 241 -96.70 -52.81 -17.22
C GLU A 241 -97.03 -53.77 -16.08
N ASN A 242 -96.34 -53.67 -14.94
CA ASN A 242 -96.60 -54.49 -13.76
C ASN A 242 -97.98 -54.16 -13.16
N LEU A 243 -98.38 -52.89 -13.12
CA LEU A 243 -99.74 -52.49 -12.74
C LEU A 243 -100.79 -53.06 -13.70
N ASP A 244 -100.54 -53.03 -15.01
CA ASP A 244 -101.46 -53.56 -16.03
C ASP A 244 -101.53 -55.09 -16.01
N LEU A 245 -100.42 -55.78 -15.78
CA LEU A 245 -100.38 -57.22 -15.54
C LEU A 245 -101.09 -57.59 -14.25
N HIS A 246 -100.90 -56.83 -13.17
CA HIS A 246 -101.63 -57.03 -11.91
C HIS A 246 -103.14 -56.89 -12.13
N ARG A 247 -103.60 -55.85 -12.86
CA ARG A 247 -105.01 -55.70 -13.25
C ARG A 247 -105.50 -56.88 -14.08
N SER A 248 -104.73 -57.31 -15.07
CA SER A 248 -105.06 -58.44 -15.94
C SER A 248 -105.14 -59.76 -15.15
N LEU A 249 -104.26 -59.95 -14.17
CA LEU A 249 -104.26 -61.10 -13.26
C LEU A 249 -105.47 -61.09 -12.34
N ILE A 250 -105.85 -59.93 -11.81
CA ILE A 250 -107.09 -59.77 -11.03
C ILE A 250 -108.30 -60.17 -11.89
N LEU A 251 -108.41 -59.63 -13.11
CA LEU A 251 -109.49 -59.97 -14.05
C LEU A 251 -109.49 -61.46 -14.42
N ALA A 252 -108.33 -62.05 -14.69
CA ALA A 252 -108.21 -63.47 -15.01
C ALA A 252 -108.61 -64.35 -13.83
N LYS A 253 -108.26 -63.96 -12.60
CA LYS A 253 -108.66 -64.66 -11.38
C LYS A 253 -110.16 -64.56 -11.14
N GLU A 254 -110.76 -63.39 -11.33
CA GLU A 254 -112.22 -63.22 -11.29
C GLU A 254 -112.91 -64.11 -12.34
N MET A 255 -112.36 -64.20 -13.56
CA MET A 255 -112.86 -65.12 -14.60
C MET A 255 -112.68 -66.60 -14.23
N GLU A 256 -111.56 -66.98 -13.62
CA GLU A 256 -111.30 -68.34 -13.15
C GLU A 256 -112.29 -68.73 -12.04
N ASP A 257 -112.51 -67.85 -11.07
CA ASP A 257 -113.48 -68.05 -9.99
C ASP A 257 -114.90 -68.18 -10.57
N ASP A 258 -115.27 -67.35 -11.56
CA ASP A 258 -116.53 -67.46 -12.30
C ASP A 258 -116.67 -68.80 -13.05
N LEU A 259 -115.61 -69.23 -13.74
CA LEU A 259 -115.59 -70.51 -14.45
C LEU A 259 -115.62 -71.68 -13.48
N SER A 260 -114.90 -71.62 -12.37
CA SER A 260 -114.89 -72.62 -11.31
C SER A 260 -116.26 -72.72 -10.65
N PHE A 261 -116.91 -71.59 -10.38
CA PHE A 261 -118.29 -71.53 -9.89
C PHE A 261 -119.26 -72.14 -10.91
N ARG A 262 -119.19 -71.74 -12.18
CA ARG A 262 -120.01 -72.32 -13.26
C ARG A 262 -119.73 -73.82 -13.44
N ASN A 263 -118.47 -74.25 -13.43
CA ASN A 263 -118.07 -75.65 -13.56
C ASN A 263 -118.57 -76.45 -12.36
N HIS A 264 -118.46 -75.94 -11.15
CA HIS A 264 -119.02 -76.55 -9.96
C HIS A 264 -120.55 -76.67 -10.03
N MET A 265 -121.24 -75.64 -10.54
CA MET A 265 -122.68 -75.66 -10.80
C MET A 265 -123.05 -76.68 -11.89
N TYR A 266 -122.28 -76.75 -12.97
CA TYR A 266 -122.43 -77.76 -14.02
C TYR A 266 -122.18 -79.16 -13.46
N GLN A 267 -121.11 -79.40 -12.71
CA GLN A 267 -120.85 -80.68 -12.04
C GLN A 267 -121.95 -81.07 -11.06
N LYS A 268 -122.49 -80.13 -10.28
CA LYS A 268 -123.66 -80.36 -9.42
C LYS A 268 -124.86 -80.77 -10.25
N THR A 269 -125.13 -80.06 -11.34
CA THR A 269 -126.24 -80.37 -12.26
C THR A 269 -126.04 -81.73 -12.92
N THR A 270 -124.84 -82.04 -13.40
CA THR A 270 -124.46 -83.33 -13.95
C THR A 270 -124.59 -84.44 -12.91
N ARG A 271 -124.15 -84.23 -11.65
CA ARG A 271 -124.37 -85.20 -10.57
C ARG A 271 -125.85 -85.43 -10.32
N ILE A 272 -126.67 -84.39 -10.30
CA ILE A 272 -128.13 -84.51 -10.14
C ILE A 272 -128.73 -85.28 -11.32
N LEU A 273 -128.30 -85.00 -12.55
CA LEU A 273 -128.77 -85.72 -13.74
C LEU A 273 -128.31 -87.18 -13.75
N VAL A 274 -127.07 -87.47 -13.35
CA VAL A 274 -126.55 -88.84 -13.19
C VAL A 274 -127.26 -89.57 -12.06
N PHE A 275 -127.58 -88.88 -10.95
CA PHE A 275 -128.38 -89.44 -9.87
C PHE A 275 -129.79 -89.78 -10.37
N LYS A 276 -130.44 -88.87 -11.10
CA LYS A 276 -131.75 -89.14 -11.73
C LYS A 276 -131.70 -90.24 -12.79
N LEU A 277 -130.60 -90.36 -13.53
CA LEU A 277 -130.40 -91.49 -14.47
C LEU A 277 -130.21 -92.81 -13.72
N ARG A 278 -129.46 -92.83 -12.62
CA ARG A 278 -129.34 -94.02 -11.76
C ARG A 278 -130.66 -94.39 -11.09
N GLU A 279 -131.42 -93.40 -10.61
CA GLU A 279 -132.76 -93.60 -10.06
C GLU A 279 -133.71 -94.19 -11.13
N LYS A 280 -133.64 -93.70 -12.37
CA LYS A 280 -134.38 -94.29 -13.51
C LYS A 280 -133.87 -95.67 -13.92
N GLU A 281 -132.57 -95.94 -13.84
CA GLU A 281 -132.00 -97.28 -14.05
C GLU A 281 -132.42 -98.26 -12.94
N GLU A 282 -132.51 -97.79 -11.69
CA GLU A 282 -133.00 -98.58 -10.56
C GLU A 282 -134.52 -98.81 -10.63
N GLU A 283 -135.30 -97.82 -11.07
CA GLU A 283 -136.72 -97.99 -11.43
C GLU A 283 -136.89 -98.99 -12.60
N MET A 284 -136.04 -98.93 -13.63
CA MET A 284 -136.03 -99.90 -14.74
C MET A 284 -135.61 -101.30 -14.29
N ARG A 285 -134.63 -101.44 -13.39
CA ARG A 285 -134.24 -102.74 -12.80
C ARG A 285 -135.31 -103.30 -11.86
N ALA A 286 -136.00 -102.46 -11.10
CA ALA A 286 -137.12 -102.86 -10.25
C ALA A 286 -138.35 -103.28 -11.08
N ALA A 287 -138.61 -102.59 -12.19
CA ALA A 287 -139.64 -103.00 -13.16
C ALA A 287 -139.28 -104.31 -13.88
N ALA A 288 -137.99 -104.54 -14.19
CA ALA A 288 -137.54 -105.79 -14.80
C ALA A 288 -137.63 -107.02 -13.87
N LEU A 289 -137.56 -106.84 -12.55
CA LEU A 289 -137.74 -107.91 -11.56
C LEU A 289 -139.22 -108.26 -11.32
N ALA A 290 -140.14 -107.29 -11.45
CA ALA A 290 -141.59 -107.55 -11.33
C ALA A 290 -142.18 -108.27 -12.56
N VAL A 291 -141.59 -108.12 -13.75
CA VAL A 291 -142.02 -108.81 -14.99
C VAL A 291 -141.64 -110.30 -15.01
N ARG A 292 -140.76 -110.76 -14.10
CA ARG A 292 -140.30 -112.15 -14.04
C ARG A 292 -141.26 -113.08 -13.28
N ASP A 293 -142.12 -112.56 -12.40
CA ASP A 293 -143.04 -113.37 -11.58
C ASP A 293 -144.45 -113.53 -12.21
N GLU A 294 -144.77 -112.81 -13.30
CA GLU A 294 -146.06 -112.86 -14.01
C GLU A 294 -146.00 -113.57 -15.38
N ALA A 295 -144.84 -114.10 -15.77
CA ALA A 295 -144.66 -114.84 -17.04
C ALA A 295 -144.65 -116.38 -16.89
N ASP A 296 -144.88 -116.93 -15.68
CA ASP A 296 -144.93 -118.37 -15.39
C ASP A 296 -146.36 -118.98 -15.40
N THR A 297 -147.38 -118.25 -15.90
CA THR A 297 -148.78 -118.77 -15.95
C THR A 297 -149.46 -118.68 -17.32
N VAL A 298 -148.72 -118.44 -18.40
CA VAL A 298 -149.26 -118.46 -19.78
C VAL A 298 -148.30 -119.21 -20.73
N ARG A 299 -148.62 -120.51 -20.92
CA ARG A 299 -148.52 -121.28 -22.18
C ARG A 299 -147.10 -121.61 -22.66
N GLU A 300 -146.62 -122.85 -22.63
CA GLU A 300 -147.27 -124.16 -22.87
C GLU A 300 -147.92 -124.34 -24.27
N GLU A 301 -147.69 -123.41 -25.20
CA GLU A 301 -147.96 -123.62 -26.63
C GLU A 301 -146.81 -123.02 -27.45
N GLU A 302 -146.28 -123.81 -28.38
CA GLU A 302 -145.12 -123.56 -29.28
C GLU A 302 -143.73 -124.02 -28.77
N GLU A 303 -143.68 -125.31 -28.46
CA GLU A 303 -142.52 -126.14 -28.81
C GLU A 303 -142.18 -125.98 -30.31
N LEU A 304 -140.87 -125.91 -30.62
CA LEU A 304 -140.18 -126.12 -31.92
C LEU A 304 -139.40 -124.90 -32.45
N LYS A 305 -138.18 -124.67 -31.90
CA LYS A 305 -136.91 -124.72 -32.67
C LYS A 305 -135.67 -124.32 -31.85
N ALA A 306 -134.76 -125.30 -31.75
CA ALA A 306 -133.31 -125.18 -31.70
C ALA A 306 -132.61 -124.85 -30.36
N LEU A 307 -132.28 -125.93 -29.66
CA LEU A 307 -131.01 -126.13 -28.97
C LEU A 307 -129.80 -126.04 -29.95
N LEU A 308 -128.66 -125.62 -29.39
CA LEU A 308 -127.25 -125.79 -29.84
C LEU A 308 -126.59 -124.74 -30.77
N SER A 309 -125.37 -124.36 -30.33
CA SER A 309 -124.18 -123.97 -31.12
C SER A 309 -124.03 -122.48 -31.49
N VAL A 310 -122.88 -121.85 -31.74
CA VAL A 310 -121.42 -122.09 -31.62
C VAL A 310 -120.75 -120.79 -32.16
N SER A 311 -119.53 -120.48 -31.69
CA SER A 311 -118.48 -119.70 -32.39
C SER A 311 -118.58 -118.19 -32.67
N ALA A 312 -117.48 -117.54 -32.25
CA ALA A 312 -116.46 -116.90 -33.10
C ALA A 312 -116.73 -115.53 -33.75
N GLU A 313 -115.89 -114.59 -33.29
CA GLU A 313 -114.98 -113.79 -34.12
C GLU A 313 -115.49 -112.64 -35.01
N PRO A 314 -114.58 -111.68 -35.32
CA PRO A 314 -114.85 -110.28 -35.66
C PRO A 314 -114.61 -110.04 -37.17
N PRO A 315 -113.73 -109.15 -37.66
CA PRO A 315 -113.51 -107.70 -37.50
C PRO A 315 -113.60 -106.96 -38.88
N LYS A 316 -113.30 -105.65 -38.89
CA LYS A 316 -112.38 -104.93 -39.83
C LYS A 316 -112.42 -103.42 -39.50
N ALA A 317 -111.32 -102.73 -39.13
CA ALA A 317 -110.11 -102.39 -39.91
C ALA A 317 -110.44 -101.46 -41.10
N ALA A 318 -109.71 -100.40 -41.47
CA ALA A 318 -108.40 -99.80 -41.16
C ALA A 318 -108.49 -98.30 -41.61
N SER A 319 -107.58 -97.35 -41.37
CA SER A 319 -106.15 -97.23 -41.71
C SER A 319 -105.51 -96.14 -40.82
N GLU A 320 -104.29 -96.26 -40.24
CA GLU A 320 -102.92 -96.14 -40.84
C GLU A 320 -102.68 -94.77 -41.51
N GLU A 321 -101.60 -93.98 -41.32
CA GLU A 321 -100.13 -94.16 -41.11
C GLU A 321 -99.57 -92.94 -40.27
N SER A 322 -98.33 -92.78 -39.76
CA SER A 322 -97.01 -93.38 -40.00
C SER A 322 -96.02 -93.17 -38.81
N SER A 323 -95.19 -94.19 -38.54
CA SER A 323 -93.73 -94.25 -38.18
C SER A 323 -93.02 -93.17 -37.31
N ALA A 324 -91.95 -93.39 -36.54
CA ALA A 324 -91.18 -94.54 -35.99
C ALA A 324 -89.92 -93.98 -35.25
N SER A 325 -89.19 -94.85 -34.54
CA SER A 325 -87.78 -94.73 -34.06
C SER A 325 -87.56 -94.09 -32.67
N ALA A 326 -87.27 -94.80 -31.56
CA ALA A 326 -86.21 -95.75 -31.18
C ALA A 326 -84.95 -95.11 -30.52
N LYS A 327 -84.95 -95.15 -29.18
CA LYS A 327 -83.86 -95.42 -28.21
C LYS A 327 -82.42 -94.99 -28.54
N THR A 328 -81.89 -94.01 -27.78
CA THR A 328 -80.62 -94.01 -27.00
C THR A 328 -80.41 -92.62 -26.39
N GLY A 329 -80.53 -92.46 -25.07
CA GLY A 329 -80.45 -91.12 -24.43
C GLY A 329 -80.00 -91.08 -22.97
N ASP A 330 -79.63 -92.22 -22.36
CA ASP A 330 -79.28 -92.26 -20.93
C ASP A 330 -77.77 -92.21 -20.63
N GLU A 331 -76.92 -92.27 -21.65
CA GLU A 331 -75.46 -92.16 -21.50
C GLU A 331 -74.95 -90.71 -21.68
N ALA A 332 -75.71 -89.86 -22.38
CA ALA A 332 -75.43 -88.44 -22.55
C ALA A 332 -75.73 -87.61 -21.28
N MET A 333 -76.68 -88.05 -20.43
CA MET A 333 -76.97 -87.37 -19.17
C MET A 333 -75.85 -87.56 -18.13
N ARG A 334 -75.17 -88.71 -18.09
CA ARG A 334 -74.02 -88.89 -17.16
C ARG A 334 -72.78 -88.09 -17.55
N PHE A 335 -72.57 -87.84 -18.84
CA PHE A 335 -71.48 -86.97 -19.32
C PHE A 335 -71.75 -85.48 -19.01
N LEU A 336 -73.00 -85.03 -19.16
CA LEU A 336 -73.37 -83.64 -18.86
C LEU A 336 -73.34 -83.30 -17.36
N TYR A 337 -73.62 -84.25 -16.47
CA TYR A 337 -73.46 -84.04 -15.02
C TYR A 337 -71.98 -84.01 -14.59
N ALA A 338 -71.08 -84.75 -15.24
CA ALA A 338 -69.63 -84.67 -14.97
C ALA A 338 -69.00 -83.36 -15.47
N CYS A 339 -69.44 -82.83 -16.62
CA CYS A 339 -68.96 -81.53 -17.12
C CYS A 339 -69.50 -80.31 -16.33
N LEU A 340 -70.55 -80.48 -15.54
CA LEU A 340 -71.08 -79.43 -14.65
C LEU A 340 -70.31 -79.34 -13.33
N GLU A 341 -69.80 -80.47 -12.80
CA GLU A 341 -68.92 -80.48 -11.62
C GLU A 341 -67.54 -79.84 -11.90
N ASP A 342 -66.99 -80.04 -13.10
CA ASP A 342 -65.68 -79.46 -13.47
C ASP A 342 -65.73 -77.93 -13.66
N LEU A 343 -66.88 -77.36 -14.08
CA LEU A 343 -67.06 -75.90 -14.24
C LEU A 343 -67.30 -75.16 -12.92
N GLU A 344 -67.84 -75.83 -11.89
CA GLU A 344 -68.00 -75.24 -10.56
C GLU A 344 -66.67 -75.25 -9.77
N LEU A 345 -65.82 -76.26 -9.99
CA LEU A 345 -64.47 -76.32 -9.42
C LEU A 345 -63.52 -75.26 -10.02
N GLU A 346 -63.61 -74.97 -11.33
CA GLU A 346 -62.78 -73.94 -11.97
C GLU A 346 -63.17 -72.52 -11.54
N ARG A 347 -64.47 -72.25 -11.33
CA ARG A 347 -64.96 -70.96 -10.78
C ARG A 347 -64.56 -70.72 -9.32
N LEU A 348 -64.48 -71.76 -8.50
CA LEU A 348 -64.05 -71.64 -7.09
C LEU A 348 -62.53 -71.43 -6.97
N ILE A 349 -61.73 -71.98 -7.90
CA ILE A 349 -60.28 -71.75 -7.95
C ILE A 349 -59.95 -70.33 -8.41
N ASP A 350 -60.71 -69.78 -9.37
CA ASP A 350 -60.51 -68.41 -9.84
C ASP A 350 -61.02 -67.35 -8.84
N ALA A 351 -62.12 -67.62 -8.12
CA ALA A 351 -62.56 -66.77 -7.01
C ALA A 351 -61.55 -66.72 -5.86
N LYS A 352 -60.82 -67.83 -5.60
CA LYS A 352 -59.76 -67.89 -4.58
C LYS A 352 -58.50 -67.13 -5.00
N LYS A 353 -58.11 -67.18 -6.27
CA LYS A 353 -56.97 -66.41 -6.81
C LYS A 353 -57.22 -64.90 -6.84
N GLU A 354 -58.47 -64.45 -7.00
CA GLU A 354 -58.82 -63.03 -6.98
C GLU A 354 -58.81 -62.44 -5.56
N VAL A 355 -59.22 -63.23 -4.55
CA VAL A 355 -59.11 -62.85 -3.13
C VAL A 355 -57.64 -62.76 -2.67
N ASP A 356 -56.79 -63.71 -3.08
CA ASP A 356 -55.35 -63.69 -2.75
C ASP A 356 -54.58 -62.53 -3.42
N ARG A 357 -55.01 -62.04 -4.60
CA ARG A 357 -54.46 -60.81 -5.23
C ARG A 357 -54.87 -59.53 -4.49
N SER A 358 -56.09 -59.49 -3.93
CA SER A 358 -56.58 -58.33 -3.19
C SER A 358 -55.98 -58.19 -1.76
N HIS A 359 -55.39 -59.25 -1.21
CA HIS A 359 -54.66 -59.20 0.06
C HIS A 359 -53.16 -58.84 -0.07
N ALA A 360 -52.55 -58.95 -1.26
CA ALA A 360 -51.13 -58.66 -1.48
C ALA A 360 -50.79 -57.17 -1.79
N THR A 361 -51.79 -56.29 -1.95
CA THR A 361 -51.58 -54.85 -2.25
C THR A 361 -52.01 -53.92 -1.12
N ARG A 362 -52.29 -54.46 0.08
CA ARG A 362 -52.72 -53.68 1.25
C ARG A 362 -51.80 -53.86 2.46
N SER A 363 -50.50 -53.62 2.27
CA SER A 363 -49.57 -53.33 3.37
C SER A 363 -48.27 -52.69 2.85
N ASP A 364 -48.29 -51.40 2.51
CA ASP A 364 -47.26 -50.43 2.91
C ASP A 364 -47.46 -49.09 2.20
N SER A 365 -48.00 -48.11 2.93
CA SER A 365 -47.45 -46.75 2.95
C SER A 365 -48.26 -45.92 3.94
N LYS A 366 -47.61 -45.69 5.08
CA LYS A 366 -47.93 -44.62 6.02
C LYS A 366 -47.54 -43.28 5.39
N ASP A 367 -48.37 -42.27 5.64
CA ASP A 367 -48.02 -40.90 6.05
C ASP A 367 -48.86 -39.83 5.33
N GLU A 368 -50.00 -39.51 5.96
CA GLU A 368 -50.60 -38.19 5.89
C GLU A 368 -50.54 -37.53 7.28
N ARG A 369 -49.78 -36.44 7.37
CA ARG A 369 -50.12 -35.30 8.24
C ARG A 369 -49.75 -34.01 7.52
N PHE A 370 -50.74 -33.42 6.84
CA PHE A 370 -50.76 -31.98 6.62
C PHE A 370 -52.21 -31.49 6.69
N ALA A 371 -52.55 -30.86 7.82
CA ALA A 371 -53.79 -30.14 8.00
C ALA A 371 -53.57 -28.66 7.65
N LEU A 372 -54.43 -28.14 6.78
CA LEU A 372 -54.66 -26.72 6.54
C LEU A 372 -55.29 -26.06 7.77
N SER A 373 -54.83 -24.85 8.12
CA SER A 373 -55.62 -23.90 8.91
C SER A 373 -55.31 -22.46 8.49
N THR A 374 -56.36 -21.66 8.55
CA THR A 374 -56.65 -20.38 7.92
C THR A 374 -56.32 -19.17 8.80
N ALA A 375 -56.08 -18.04 8.13
CA ALA A 375 -56.44 -16.65 8.50
C ALA A 375 -55.61 -15.82 9.54
N HIS A 376 -55.10 -14.71 9.00
CA HIS A 376 -54.83 -13.35 9.53
C HIS A 376 -53.81 -13.05 10.67
N PRO A 377 -53.15 -11.86 10.61
CA PRO A 377 -51.98 -11.51 11.43
C PRO A 377 -52.32 -10.65 12.66
N PRO A 378 -51.39 -10.58 13.63
CA PRO A 378 -51.10 -9.27 14.19
C PRO A 378 -49.60 -8.99 14.38
N ALA A 379 -49.24 -7.75 14.07
CA ALA A 379 -48.31 -6.89 14.80
C ALA A 379 -46.94 -7.47 15.25
N SER A 380 -45.91 -7.06 14.52
CA SER A 380 -44.67 -6.44 15.03
C SER A 380 -44.24 -6.81 16.46
N ARG A 381 -43.23 -7.69 16.56
CA ARG A 381 -42.28 -7.74 17.68
C ARG A 381 -40.84 -7.71 17.15
N PRO A 382 -39.91 -7.07 17.89
CA PRO A 382 -38.60 -6.70 17.39
C PRO A 382 -37.66 -7.91 17.37
N VAL A 383 -36.85 -7.99 16.32
CA VAL A 383 -35.77 -8.95 16.15
C VAL A 383 -34.71 -8.69 17.23
N SER A 384 -34.60 -9.61 18.18
CA SER A 384 -33.45 -9.75 19.07
C SER A 384 -32.24 -10.30 18.29
N PRO A 385 -31.01 -9.85 18.59
CA PRO A 385 -29.82 -10.24 17.83
C PRO A 385 -29.45 -11.72 18.05
N PRO A 386 -28.77 -12.37 17.07
CA PRO A 386 -28.35 -13.75 17.18
C PRO A 386 -27.33 -13.94 18.30
N ALA A 387 -27.45 -15.05 19.02
CA ALA A 387 -26.57 -15.44 20.12
C ALA A 387 -25.09 -15.52 19.66
N PRO A 388 -24.13 -15.15 20.53
CA PRO A 388 -22.72 -15.17 20.18
C PRO A 388 -22.21 -16.61 20.07
N ILE A 389 -21.45 -16.87 19.01
CA ILE A 389 -20.67 -18.10 18.83
C ILE A 389 -19.69 -18.22 20.00
N GLU A 390 -19.90 -19.22 20.87
CA GLU A 390 -19.01 -19.55 21.97
C GLU A 390 -17.62 -19.92 21.42
N GLY A 391 -16.60 -19.16 21.82
CA GLY A 391 -15.19 -19.46 21.50
C GLY A 391 -14.36 -18.27 21.04
N VAL A 392 -14.97 -17.19 20.55
CA VAL A 392 -14.24 -15.98 20.16
C VAL A 392 -14.35 -14.94 21.29
N GLN A 393 -13.34 -14.91 22.16
CA GLN A 393 -13.20 -13.83 23.14
C GLN A 393 -13.14 -12.50 22.38
N ARG A 394 -14.15 -11.65 22.56
CA ARG A 394 -14.17 -10.31 21.97
C ARG A 394 -12.97 -9.53 22.49
N LEU A 395 -12.33 -8.74 21.62
CA LEU A 395 -11.14 -7.95 21.96
C LEU A 395 -11.36 -7.05 23.19
N ASP A 396 -12.61 -6.65 23.43
CA ASP A 396 -13.03 -5.75 24.51
C ASP A 396 -13.07 -6.42 25.88
N THR A 397 -13.16 -7.76 25.94
CA THR A 397 -13.15 -8.53 27.20
C THR A 397 -11.75 -8.86 27.71
N LEU A 398 -10.71 -8.54 26.93
CA LEU A 398 -9.32 -8.82 27.28
C LEU A 398 -8.70 -7.66 28.09
N SER A 399 -7.95 -8.01 29.13
CA SER A 399 -7.16 -7.02 29.86
C SER A 399 -6.15 -6.32 28.93
N VAL A 400 -5.73 -5.11 29.27
CA VAL A 400 -4.77 -4.35 28.45
C VAL A 400 -3.48 -5.16 28.22
N GLN A 401 -3.02 -5.91 29.22
CA GLN A 401 -1.86 -6.80 29.11
C GLN A 401 -2.10 -7.96 28.13
N GLN A 402 -3.29 -8.57 28.17
CA GLN A 402 -3.65 -9.65 27.23
C GLN A 402 -3.76 -9.14 25.79
N ARG A 403 -4.29 -7.93 25.58
CA ARG A 403 -4.31 -7.27 24.27
C ARG A 403 -2.91 -6.97 23.74
N GLN A 404 -2.01 -6.51 24.60
CA GLN A 404 -0.60 -6.28 24.24
C GLN A 404 0.11 -7.59 23.87
N GLU A 405 -0.11 -8.68 24.61
CA GLU A 405 0.46 -9.99 24.26
C GLU A 405 -0.13 -10.57 22.96
N LEU A 406 -1.43 -10.40 22.73
CA LEU A 406 -2.08 -10.82 21.48
C LEU A 406 -1.55 -10.01 20.28
N LEU A 407 -1.36 -8.70 20.44
CA LEU A 407 -0.76 -7.84 19.43
C LEU A 407 0.70 -8.24 19.14
N LYS A 408 1.52 -8.52 20.17
CA LYS A 408 2.89 -9.02 19.99
C LYS A 408 2.92 -10.35 19.24
N LYS A 409 1.98 -11.26 19.53
CA LYS A 409 1.86 -12.54 18.82
C LYS A 409 1.46 -12.35 17.37
N LEU A 410 0.51 -11.46 17.08
CA LEU A 410 0.11 -11.12 15.70
C LEU A 410 1.25 -10.46 14.91
N ILE A 411 2.00 -9.56 15.53
CA ILE A 411 3.18 -8.92 14.89
C ILE A 411 4.27 -9.96 14.61
N ARG A 412 4.56 -10.89 15.54
CA ARG A 412 5.50 -11.99 15.28
C ARG A 412 5.01 -12.92 14.18
N ALA A 413 3.72 -13.25 14.16
CA ALA A 413 3.13 -14.09 13.12
C ALA A 413 3.22 -13.39 11.75
N ALA A 414 2.86 -12.11 11.66
CA ALA A 414 2.96 -11.32 10.43
C ALA A 414 4.41 -11.19 9.95
N ALA A 415 5.37 -10.99 10.86
CA ALA A 415 6.80 -10.99 10.53
C ALA A 415 7.26 -12.36 9.99
N SER A 416 6.83 -13.46 10.61
CA SER A 416 7.16 -14.82 10.13
C SER A 416 6.52 -15.15 8.78
N PHE A 417 5.30 -14.68 8.51
CA PHE A 417 4.67 -14.83 7.20
C PHE A 417 5.42 -14.03 6.14
N ARG A 418 5.90 -12.82 6.48
CA ARG A 418 6.67 -11.99 5.56
C ARG A 418 8.02 -12.62 5.19
N THR A 419 8.73 -13.21 6.16
CA THR A 419 9.98 -13.92 5.87
C THR A 419 9.76 -15.16 5.00
N VAL A 420 8.64 -15.86 5.18
CA VAL A 420 8.29 -17.03 4.34
C VAL A 420 7.86 -16.60 2.95
N THR A 421 7.14 -15.48 2.80
CA THR A 421 6.78 -14.96 1.48
C THR A 421 8.00 -14.40 0.75
N ASP A 422 8.93 -13.73 1.44
CA ASP A 422 10.15 -13.22 0.83
C ASP A 422 11.07 -14.38 0.39
N SER A 423 11.17 -15.46 1.17
CA SER A 423 11.89 -16.67 0.73
C SER A 423 11.21 -17.37 -0.46
N MET A 424 9.87 -17.41 -0.50
CA MET A 424 9.13 -17.96 -1.64
C MET A 424 9.26 -17.11 -2.90
N VAL A 425 9.41 -15.79 -2.76
CA VAL A 425 9.64 -14.87 -3.88
C VAL A 425 11.07 -14.96 -4.38
N GLU A 426 12.07 -15.15 -3.51
CA GLU A 426 13.45 -15.43 -3.94
C GLU A 426 13.57 -16.77 -4.67
N ASP A 427 12.91 -17.83 -4.20
CA ASP A 427 12.88 -19.13 -4.88
C ASP A 427 12.12 -19.08 -6.23
N ALA A 428 11.11 -18.21 -6.35
CA ALA A 428 10.38 -17.99 -7.61
C ALA A 428 11.19 -17.15 -8.64
N LEU A 429 12.12 -16.31 -8.19
CA LEU A 429 12.95 -15.49 -9.07
C LEU A 429 14.14 -16.25 -9.68
N ASP A 430 14.57 -17.37 -9.09
CA ASP A 430 15.65 -18.19 -9.64
C ASP A 430 15.20 -19.10 -10.80
N TYR A 431 13.88 -19.32 -10.95
CA TYR A 431 13.31 -20.02 -12.12
C TYR A 431 13.21 -19.15 -13.40
N SER A 432 13.48 -17.85 -13.33
CA SER A 432 13.41 -16.95 -14.51
C SER A 432 14.74 -16.78 -15.28
N LYS A 433 15.83 -17.42 -14.84
CA LYS A 433 17.16 -17.32 -15.49
C LYS A 433 17.36 -18.20 -16.73
N PHE A 434 16.29 -18.78 -17.30
CA PHE A 434 16.37 -19.60 -18.52
C PHE A 434 15.50 -19.06 -19.66
N SER A 435 15.63 -17.78 -20.03
CA SER A 435 15.35 -17.35 -21.40
C SER A 435 15.93 -15.97 -21.77
N GLN A 436 16.90 -16.01 -22.68
CA GLN A 436 17.19 -15.04 -23.75
C GLN A 436 17.66 -13.59 -23.48
N ALA A 437 18.92 -13.37 -23.90
CA ALA A 437 19.39 -12.39 -24.89
C ALA A 437 19.39 -10.86 -24.59
N HIS A 438 20.61 -10.30 -24.54
CA HIS A 438 20.99 -8.88 -24.74
C HIS A 438 20.61 -8.36 -26.15
N PRO A 439 20.53 -7.03 -26.47
CA PRO A 439 21.43 -5.90 -26.05
C PRO A 439 20.74 -4.48 -25.97
N PRO A 440 21.42 -3.31 -26.09
CA PRO A 440 22.64 -2.80 -25.43
C PRO A 440 22.42 -1.53 -24.58
N LYS A 441 23.51 -1.15 -23.89
CA LYS A 441 23.79 -0.04 -22.95
C LYS A 441 23.23 1.35 -23.31
N THR A 442 22.63 2.01 -22.32
CA THR A 442 22.64 3.48 -22.15
C THR A 442 22.87 3.86 -20.67
N VAL A 443 23.25 5.12 -20.48
CA VAL A 443 24.15 5.64 -19.45
C VAL A 443 23.45 6.00 -18.12
N GLY A 444 24.11 5.62 -17.02
CA GLY A 444 24.28 6.42 -15.80
C GLY A 444 23.03 6.97 -15.09
N LYS A 445 22.41 6.15 -14.23
CA LYS A 445 21.68 6.63 -13.05
C LYS A 445 22.15 5.86 -11.83
N SER A 446 22.63 6.57 -10.82
CA SER A 446 22.99 6.05 -9.51
C SER A 446 21.73 5.53 -8.82
N ASN A 447 21.53 4.22 -8.84
CA ASN A 447 20.56 3.54 -8.00
C ASN A 447 21.07 3.57 -6.55
N ILE A 448 20.46 4.41 -5.72
CA ILE A 448 20.51 4.29 -4.27
C ILE A 448 19.77 2.99 -3.93
N ARG A 449 20.46 2.03 -3.32
CA ARG A 449 19.82 0.81 -2.83
C ARG A 449 19.03 1.16 -1.57
N VAL A 450 17.87 0.52 -1.40
CA VAL A 450 17.02 0.69 -0.21
C VAL A 450 17.76 0.36 1.09
N ASP A 451 18.80 -0.49 1.01
CA ASP A 451 19.68 -0.81 2.13
C ASP A 451 20.54 0.37 2.62
N ASP A 452 20.75 1.41 1.81
CA ASP A 452 21.50 2.61 2.18
C ASP A 452 20.67 3.60 3.04
N ILE A 453 19.34 3.43 3.09
CA ILE A 453 18.42 4.32 3.81
C ILE A 453 18.10 3.82 5.23
N LEU A 454 18.34 2.54 5.54
CA LEU A 454 17.92 1.94 6.83
C LEU A 454 19.08 1.65 7.81
N GLY A 455 20.26 2.19 7.55
CA GLY A 455 21.43 2.07 8.43
C GLY A 455 21.54 3.12 9.55
N MET A 456 20.45 3.45 10.26
CA MET A 456 20.55 4.26 11.49
C MET A 456 20.22 3.43 12.74
N PRO A 457 21.12 3.39 13.76
CA PRO A 457 20.90 2.63 14.98
C PRO A 457 19.74 3.22 15.82
N VAL A 458 18.83 2.33 16.22
CA VAL A 458 17.62 2.61 17.02
C VAL A 458 18.00 2.79 18.50
N GLU A 459 18.69 3.88 18.83
CA GLU A 459 18.99 4.26 20.23
C GLU A 459 18.56 5.69 20.59
N ALA A 460 17.85 6.40 19.70
CA ALA A 460 17.46 7.80 19.91
C ALA A 460 15.97 8.05 20.24
N LEU A 461 15.18 7.02 20.56
CA LEU A 461 13.78 7.19 21.00
C LEU A 461 13.61 6.89 22.49
N ARG A 462 14.16 7.76 23.34
CA ARG A 462 13.70 7.94 24.73
C ARG A 462 13.00 9.29 24.85
N LEU A 463 11.69 9.25 24.69
CA LEU A 463 10.77 10.29 25.14
C LEU A 463 10.36 9.95 26.57
N ASP A 464 11.03 10.56 27.54
CA ASP A 464 10.52 10.79 28.90
C ASP A 464 11.20 12.03 29.46
N GLY A 465 10.46 13.13 29.55
CA GLY A 465 10.82 14.31 30.34
C GLY A 465 10.22 14.21 31.74
N PRO A 466 10.86 14.84 32.73
CA PRO A 466 10.10 15.92 33.37
C PRO A 466 10.89 17.22 33.51
N ALA A 467 10.11 18.29 33.49
CA ALA A 467 10.43 19.69 33.66
C ALA A 467 11.64 20.00 34.56
N ARG A 468 12.59 20.78 34.03
CA ARG A 468 13.46 21.64 34.85
C ARG A 468 13.54 23.04 34.29
N ALA A 469 13.34 23.97 35.21
CA ALA A 469 13.25 25.40 35.03
C ALA A 469 14.51 26.02 34.43
N TYR A 470 14.28 27.00 33.55
CA TYR A 470 15.29 27.92 33.05
C TYR A 470 15.82 28.79 34.19
N GLN A 471 17.12 28.69 34.47
CA GLN A 471 17.88 29.76 35.13
C GLN A 471 19.00 30.22 34.21
N TRP A 472 18.86 31.45 33.74
CA TRP A 472 19.88 32.20 33.02
C TRP A 472 21.06 32.50 33.97
N LYS A 473 22.28 32.09 33.59
CA LYS A 473 23.51 32.63 34.17
C LYS A 473 24.33 33.31 33.07
N LYS A 474 24.73 34.56 33.36
CA LYS A 474 25.54 35.46 32.54
C LYS A 474 26.97 34.91 32.36
N PRO A 475 27.70 35.27 31.29
CA PRO A 475 29.10 34.92 31.14
C PRO A 475 29.98 35.91 31.94
N THR A 476 30.84 35.35 32.79
CA THR A 476 31.88 36.09 33.51
C THR A 476 33.14 36.12 32.65
N THR A 477 33.63 37.33 32.41
CA THR A 477 34.96 37.66 31.89
C THR A 477 36.09 37.26 32.84
N ALA A 478 37.28 37.08 32.23
CA ALA A 478 38.63 37.01 32.80
C ALA A 478 39.15 35.63 33.22
N ALA A 479 40.18 35.12 32.52
CA ALA A 479 41.56 35.20 33.01
C ALA A 479 42.54 34.64 31.96
N VAL A 480 43.57 35.42 31.69
CA VAL A 480 44.76 35.13 30.89
C VAL A 480 45.79 34.44 31.78
N GLN A 481 46.32 33.30 31.34
CA GLN A 481 47.60 32.68 31.76
C GLN A 481 47.86 31.56 30.74
N ALA A 482 48.63 31.76 29.67
CA ALA A 482 50.09 31.79 29.63
C ALA A 482 50.72 30.56 30.30
N ASP A 483 50.87 29.47 29.54
CA ASP A 483 51.86 28.44 29.81
C ASP A 483 52.56 28.03 28.50
N LEU A 484 53.86 28.29 28.51
CA LEU A 484 54.86 27.91 27.54
C LEU A 484 55.29 26.46 27.83
N THR A 485 55.30 25.59 26.82
CA THR A 485 56.37 24.56 26.70
C THR A 485 56.56 24.12 25.25
N PRO A 486 57.79 23.71 24.87
CA PRO A 486 58.23 23.64 23.49
C PRO A 486 58.23 22.21 22.93
N HIS A 487 57.73 22.02 21.72
CA HIS A 487 57.95 20.78 20.97
C HIS A 487 58.61 21.02 19.61
N ALA A 488 59.91 20.69 19.61
CA ALA A 488 60.57 19.81 18.66
C ALA A 488 60.41 20.13 17.16
N ILE A 489 61.42 20.84 16.67
CA ILE A 489 61.90 20.83 15.29
C ILE A 489 62.13 19.38 14.85
N ARG A 490 61.40 18.93 13.81
CA ARG A 490 61.74 17.71 13.06
C ARG A 490 61.99 18.09 11.61
N THR A 491 63.26 18.24 11.30
CA THR A 491 63.83 18.30 9.96
C THR A 491 63.44 17.07 9.14
N ARG A 492 62.86 17.29 7.95
CA ARG A 492 62.84 16.34 6.84
C ARG A 492 63.03 17.09 5.52
N SER A 493 64.28 17.15 5.08
CA SER A 493 64.68 16.95 3.68
C SER A 493 65.26 15.52 3.61
N PRO A 494 65.20 14.78 2.49
CA PRO A 494 65.84 15.24 1.24
C PRO A 494 65.18 14.79 -0.08
N THR A 495 65.84 15.21 -1.16
CA THR A 495 65.99 14.60 -2.52
C THR A 495 65.06 15.00 -3.68
N LEU A 496 65.74 15.48 -4.74
CA LEU A 496 65.54 15.28 -6.19
C LEU A 496 64.45 16.11 -6.90
N PHE A 497 64.82 17.28 -7.43
CA PHE A 497 65.22 17.49 -8.84
C PHE A 497 65.81 18.89 -9.03
#